data_AF-A0A350CZH5-F1
#
_entry.id   AF-A0A350CZH5-F1
#
_cell.length_a   1.000
_cell.length_b   1.000
_cell.length_c   1.000
_cell.angle_alpha   90.00
_cell.angle_beta   90.00
_cell.angle_gamma   90.00
#
_symmetry.space_group_name_H-M   'P 1'
#
loop_
_entity.id
_entity.type
_entity.pdbx_description
1 polymer ?
#
loop_
_entity_poly.entity_id
_entity_poly.type
_entity_poly.pdbx_seq_one_letter_code
_entity_poly.pdbx_strand_id
1 'polypeptide(L)' 'MTFRELSEFFQRIEQTTSRLEMADILRDLLEKADVEEIDKVVYLTLGELVPAFRGLEFGV' A
#
# COMPACT_ATOMS: atom_id res chain seq x y z
N MET A 1 4.24 4.64 9.98
CA MET A 1 2.94 4.15 10.50
C MET A 1 3.08 2.71 11.01
N THR A 2 2.13 2.24 11.82
CA THR A 2 2.11 0.82 12.22
C THR A 2 1.52 -0.07 11.13
N PHE A 3 1.90 -1.36 11.10
CA PHE A 3 1.32 -2.31 10.15
C PHE A 3 -0.20 -2.49 10.33
N ARG A 4 -0.69 -2.36 11.57
CA ARG A 4 -2.14 -2.37 11.87
C ARG A 4 -2.86 -1.27 11.11
N GLU A 5 -2.35 -0.04 11.18
CA GLU A 5 -2.94 1.09 10.45
C GLU A 5 -2.89 0.86 8.93
N LEU A 6 -1.78 0.37 8.39
CA LEU A 6 -1.68 0.03 6.96
C LEU A 6 -2.74 -1.01 6.55
N SER A 7 -2.93 -2.06 7.36
CA SER A 7 -3.92 -3.11 7.07
C SER A 7 -5.36 -2.59 7.05
N GLU A 8 -5.68 -1.56 7.84
CA GLU A 8 -7.00 -0.91 7.83
C GLU A 8 -7.24 -0.18 6.49
N PHE A 9 -6.21 0.40 5.87
CA PHE A 9 -6.31 0.96 4.52
C PHE A 9 -6.58 -0.12 3.47
N PHE A 10 -5.89 -1.26 3.54
CA PHE A 10 -6.11 -2.38 2.62
C PHE A 10 -7.54 -2.91 2.73
N GLN A 11 -8.06 -3.09 3.94
CA GLN A 11 -9.45 -3.49 4.15
C GLN A 11 -10.45 -2.49 3.52
N ARG A 12 -10.21 -1.18 3.64
CA ARG A 12 -11.07 -0.15 3.02
C ARG A 12 -11.04 -0.23 1.49
N ILE A 13 -9.86 -0.46 0.90
CA ILE A 13 -9.69 -0.61 -0.55
C ILE A 13 -10.48 -1.84 -1.05
N GLU A 14 -10.39 -2.96 -0.34
CA GLU A 14 -11.10 -4.21 -0.71
C GLU A 14 -12.63 -4.09 -0.60
N GLN A 15 -13.13 -3.20 0.25
CA GLN A 15 -14.57 -2.99 0.47
C GLN A 15 -15.22 -2.09 -0.58
N THR A 16 -14.45 -1.29 -1.32
CA THR A 16 -15.00 -0.42 -2.36
C THR A 16 -14.85 -1.01 -3.75
N THR A 17 -15.81 -0.72 -4.61
CA THR A 17 -15.74 -0.96 -6.07
C THR A 17 -15.63 0.33 -6.86
N SER A 18 -15.72 1.48 -6.18
CA SER A 18 -15.63 2.81 -6.81
C SER A 18 -14.17 3.18 -7.03
N ARG A 19 -13.80 3.42 -8.28
CA ARG A 19 -12.44 3.86 -8.63
C ARG A 19 -12.07 5.21 -8.01
N LEU A 20 -13.05 6.10 -7.85
CA LEU A 20 -12.82 7.42 -7.24
C LEU A 20 -12.58 7.28 -5.74
N GLU A 21 -13.40 6.48 -5.06
CA GLU A 21 -13.23 6.23 -3.62
C GLU A 21 -11.91 5.49 -3.33
N MET A 22 -11.56 4.51 -4.16
CA MET A 22 -10.26 3.84 -4.07
C MET A 22 -9.11 4.85 -4.23
N ALA A 23 -9.19 5.79 -5.18
CA ALA A 23 -8.19 6.83 -5.36
C ALA A 23 -8.10 7.77 -4.15
N ASP A 24 -9.23 8.12 -3.53
CA ASP A 24 -9.25 8.92 -2.30
C ASP A 24 -8.60 8.18 -1.13
N ILE A 25 -8.90 6.89 -0.93
CA ILE A 25 -8.28 6.07 0.12
C ILE A 25 -6.76 5.97 -0.10
N LEU A 26 -6.31 5.80 -1.35
CA LEU A 26 -4.90 5.75 -1.70
C LEU A 26 -4.20 7.10 -1.47
N ARG A 27 -4.84 8.23 -1.81
CA ARG A 27 -4.30 9.56 -1.47
C ARG A 27 -4.08 9.69 0.03
N ASP A 28 -5.10 9.37 0.83
CA ASP A 28 -5.03 9.47 2.29
C ASP A 28 -3.90 8.58 2.87
N LEU A 29 -3.72 7.37 2.32
CA LEU A 29 -2.63 6.47 2.71
C LEU A 29 -1.25 7.09 2.40
N LEU A 30 -1.07 7.61 1.18
CA LEU A 30 0.21 8.17 0.73
C LEU A 30 0.57 9.48 1.42
N GLU A 31 -0.41 10.31 1.78
CA GLU A 31 -0.19 11.52 2.58
C GLU A 31 0.18 11.22 4.04
N LYS A 32 -0.32 10.10 4.59
CA LYS A 32 -0.02 9.68 5.96
C LYS A 32 1.33 8.96 6.11
N ALA A 33 1.86 8.40 5.02
CA ALA A 33 3.12 7.66 5.04
C ALA A 33 4.34 8.58 5.20
N ASP A 34 5.25 8.21 6.09
CA ASP A 34 6.49 8.96 6.30
C ASP A 34 7.50 8.73 5.15
N VAL A 35 8.41 9.69 4.96
CA VAL A 35 9.45 9.64 3.91
C VAL A 35 10.35 8.40 3.99
N GLU A 36 10.51 7.82 5.17
CA GLU A 36 11.36 6.65 5.41
C GLU A 36 10.68 5.31 5.07
N GLU A 37 9.35 5.32 4.90
CA GLU A 37 8.55 4.12 4.69
C GLU A 37 7.69 4.14 3.42
N ILE A 38 7.51 5.30 2.79
CA ILE A 38 6.67 5.46 1.59
C ILE A 38 7.06 4.48 0.48
N ASP A 39 8.35 4.19 0.32
CA ASP A 39 8.85 3.23 -0.67
C ASP A 39 8.25 1.84 -0.44
N LYS A 40 8.22 1.37 0.81
CA LYS A 40 7.66 0.07 1.20
C LYS A 40 6.14 0.08 1.11
N VAL A 41 5.49 1.14 1.57
CA VAL A 41 4.02 1.27 1.54
C VAL A 41 3.48 1.13 0.13
N VAL A 42 4.13 1.76 -0.86
CA VAL A 42 3.72 1.68 -2.26
C VAL A 42 3.77 0.24 -2.78
N TYR A 43 4.88 -0.49 -2.58
CA TYR A 43 4.97 -1.87 -3.07
C TYR A 43 4.06 -2.83 -2.31
N LEU A 44 3.93 -2.66 -0.99
CA LEU A 44 3.00 -3.47 -0.20
C LEU A 44 1.56 -3.31 -0.66
N THR A 45 1.16 -2.10 -1.08
CA THR A 45 -0.16 -1.85 -1.67
C THR A 45 -0.37 -2.61 -2.98
N LEU A 46 0.70 -2.88 -3.72
CA LEU A 46 0.69 -3.68 -4.94
C LEU A 46 0.81 -5.19 -4.69
N GLY A 47 0.98 -5.61 -3.42
CA GLY A 47 1.24 -7.01 -3.07
C GLY A 47 2.68 -7.47 -3.33
N GLU A 48 3.61 -6.53 -3.49
CA GLU A 48 5.02 -6.78 -3.77
C GLU A 48 5.92 -6.26 -2.62
N LEU A 49 7.15 -6.77 -2.51
CA LEU A 49 8.13 -6.23 -1.54
C LEU A 49 8.98 -5.12 -2.13
N VAL A 50 9.31 -5.25 -3.41
CA VAL A 50 10.24 -4.38 -4.13
C VAL A 50 9.83 -4.38 -5.60
N PRO A 51 10.28 -3.40 -6.41
CA PRO A 51 9.95 -3.41 -7.82
C PRO A 51 10.55 -4.63 -8.52
N ALA A 52 9.82 -5.15 -9.52
CA ALA A 52 10.19 -6.35 -10.27
C ALA A 52 11.63 -6.37 -10.82
N PHE A 53 12.19 -5.20 -11.21
CA PHE A 53 13.56 -5.12 -11.72
C PHE A 53 14.65 -5.42 -10.68
N ARG A 54 14.32 -5.48 -9.37
CA ARG A 54 15.27 -5.91 -8.33
C ARG A 54 15.42 -7.43 -8.24
N GLY A 55 14.52 -8.21 -8.84
CA GLY A 55 14.61 -9.67 -8.88
C GLY A 55 14.54 -10.35 -7.50
N LEU A 56 13.95 -9.71 -6.49
CA LEU A 56 13.66 -10.33 -5.20
C LEU A 56 12.21 -10.79 -5.19
N GLU A 57 11.99 -12.05 -4.88
CA GLU A 57 10.66 -12.64 -4.75
C GLU A 57 10.35 -13.02 -3.31
N PHE A 58 9.05 -13.10 -3.00
CA PHE A 58 8.57 -13.61 -1.72
C PHE A 58 8.76 -15.15 -1.73
N GLY A 59 9.91 -15.62 -1.26
CA GLY A 59 10.30 -17.04 -1.30
C GLY A 59 9.60 -17.90 -0.25
N VAL A 60 8.29 -18.13 -0.43
CA VAL A 60 7.51 -19.13 0.32
C VAL A 60 7.61 -20.49 -0.34
#